data_AF-A0A2N2SRN9-F1
#
_entry.id   AF-A0A2N2SRN9-F1
#
_cell.length_a   1.000
_cell.length_b   1.000
_cell.length_c   1.000
_cell.angle_alpha   90.00
_cell.angle_beta   90.00
_cell.angle_gamma   90.00
#
_symmetry.space_group_name_H-M   'P 1'
#
loop_
_entity.id
_entity.type
_entity.pdbx_description
1 polymer ?
#
loop_
_entity_poly.entity_id
_entity_poly.type
_entity_poly.pdbx_seq_one_letter_code
_entity_poly.pdbx_strand_id
1 'polypeptide(L)'
;MDGISPDWTRIAEECRGKLTAIVVADLPSSVELSAIESVDYAAFAANFSRVLEMRATDFNHYPVFAFTFVEVPADDLSELDAVLGADLTSYVTVREA
;
A
#
# COMPACT_ATOMS: atom_id res chain seq x y z
N MET A 1 7.67 25.41 17.18
CA MET A 1 7.40 25.04 15.77
C MET A 1 7.79 26.23 14.94
N ASP A 2 8.88 26.10 14.19
CA ASP A 2 9.32 27.11 13.24
C ASP A 2 8.25 27.19 12.16
N GLY A 3 7.53 28.32 12.07
CA GLY A 3 6.30 28.51 11.32
C GLY A 3 6.43 28.42 9.79
N ILE A 4 7.05 27.36 9.30
CA ILE A 4 7.17 27.03 7.88
C ILE A 4 5.82 26.47 7.45
N SER A 5 5.11 27.23 6.62
CA SER A 5 3.87 26.76 5.98
C SER A 5 4.21 26.22 4.59
N PRO A 6 3.56 25.13 4.15
CA PRO A 6 3.73 24.65 2.78
C PRO A 6 3.26 25.70 1.77
N ASP A 7 3.96 25.79 0.64
CA ASP A 7 3.47 26.52 -0.53
C ASP A 7 2.36 25.69 -1.20
N TRP A 8 1.14 25.87 -0.71
CA TRP A 8 -0.03 25.13 -1.19
C TRP A 8 -0.34 25.38 -2.65
N THR A 9 -0.06 26.57 -3.17
CA THR A 9 -0.28 26.90 -4.59
C THR A 9 0.63 26.06 -5.47
N ARG A 10 1.93 26.03 -5.16
CA ARG A 10 2.90 25.20 -5.88
C ARG A 10 2.56 23.72 -5.77
N ILE A 11 2.23 23.24 -4.57
CA ILE A 11 1.88 21.82 -4.35
C ILE A 11 0.62 21.43 -5.14
N ALA A 12 -0.41 22.27 -5.16
CA ALA A 12 -1.64 22.01 -5.90
C ALA A 12 -1.41 21.95 -7.42
N GLU A 13 -0.49 22.77 -7.95
CA GLU A 13 -0.09 22.71 -9.35
C GLU A 13 0.72 21.44 -9.66
N GLU A 14 1.66 21.06 -8.79
CA GLU A 14 2.47 19.84 -8.95
C GLU A 14 1.65 18.55 -8.84
N CYS A 15 0.56 18.57 -8.07
CA CYS A 15 -0.37 17.45 -7.93
C CYS A 15 -1.48 17.43 -8.99
N ARG A 16 -1.53 18.38 -9.93
CA ARG A 16 -2.59 18.45 -10.93
C ARG A 16 -2.61 17.21 -11.81
N GLY A 17 -3.80 16.61 -11.97
CA GLY A 17 -3.98 15.41 -12.79
C GLY A 17 -3.49 14.12 -12.13
N LYS A 18 -3.07 14.18 -10.85
CA LYS A 18 -2.64 13.04 -10.06
C LYS A 18 -3.58 12.84 -8.89
N LEU A 19 -3.80 11.59 -8.54
CA LEU A 19 -4.48 11.19 -7.31
C LEU A 19 -3.48 10.41 -6.46
N THR A 20 -3.40 10.78 -5.18
CA THR A 20 -2.64 10.01 -4.20
C THR A 20 -3.58 9.22 -3.32
N ALA A 21 -3.24 7.96 -3.09
CA ALA A 21 -4.05 7.05 -2.27
C ALA A 21 -3.18 6.35 -1.22
N ILE A 22 -3.82 5.99 -0.11
CA ILE A 22 -3.27 5.05 0.86
C ILE A 22 -3.97 3.69 0.65
N VAL A 23 -3.17 2.67 0.36
CA VAL A 23 -3.61 1.28 0.32
C VAL A 23 -3.18 0.61 1.62
N VAL A 24 -4.16 0.05 2.33
CA VAL A 24 -3.94 -0.72 3.56
C VAL A 24 -4.08 -2.18 3.19
N ALA A 25 -2.95 -2.90 3.19
CA ALA A 25 -2.91 -4.30 2.80
C ALA A 25 -3.22 -5.19 4.01
N ASP A 26 -4.52 -5.43 4.21
CA ASP A 26 -5.06 -6.26 5.29
C ASP A 26 -4.94 -7.75 4.94
N LEU A 27 -4.65 -8.57 5.94
CA LEU A 27 -4.58 -10.01 5.86
C LEU A 27 -5.97 -10.56 6.18
N PRO A 28 -6.49 -11.51 5.41
CA PRO A 28 -7.76 -12.13 5.74
C PRO A 28 -7.67 -12.81 7.11
N SER A 29 -8.77 -12.78 7.86
CA SER A 29 -8.86 -13.38 9.20
C SER A 29 -8.65 -14.90 9.23
N SER A 30 -8.63 -15.56 8.07
CA SER A 30 -8.30 -16.97 7.92
C SER A 30 -6.80 -17.27 8.00
N VAL A 31 -5.92 -16.26 7.91
CA VAL A 31 -4.47 -16.43 8.01
C VAL A 31 -4.05 -16.36 9.47
N GLU A 32 -3.38 -17.41 9.95
CA GLU A 32 -2.76 -17.40 11.27
C GLU A 32 -1.50 -16.50 11.25
N LEU A 33 -1.58 -15.33 11.88
CA LEU A 33 -0.51 -14.32 11.84
C LEU A 33 0.84 -14.86 12.35
N SER A 34 0.83 -15.72 13.36
CA SER A 34 2.04 -16.38 13.91
C SER A 34 2.71 -17.34 12.93
N ALA A 35 1.97 -17.85 11.95
CA ALA A 35 2.47 -18.79 10.96
C ALA A 35 3.06 -18.09 9.73
N ILE A 36 2.86 -16.78 9.56
CA ILE A 36 3.43 -16.02 8.45
C ILE A 36 4.96 -16.00 8.56
N GLU A 37 5.60 -16.55 7.54
CA GLU A 37 7.06 -16.59 7.42
C GLU A 37 7.61 -15.33 6.77
N SER A 38 6.99 -14.91 5.67
CA SER A 38 7.45 -13.79 4.87
C SER A 38 6.34 -13.23 3.98
N VAL A 39 6.55 -12.01 3.52
CA VAL A 39 5.67 -11.30 2.58
C VAL A 39 6.52 -10.85 1.39
N ASP A 40 6.05 -11.14 0.18
CA ASP A 40 6.66 -10.65 -1.07
C ASP A 40 6.20 -9.22 -1.37
N TYR A 41 6.86 -8.28 -0.70
CA TYR A 41 6.63 -6.85 -0.89
C TYR A 41 6.93 -6.37 -2.31
N ALA A 42 7.84 -7.02 -3.03
CA ALA A 42 8.19 -6.64 -4.40
C ALA A 42 7.05 -7.01 -5.35
N ALA A 43 6.49 -8.22 -5.22
CA ALA A 43 5.32 -8.65 -5.97
C ALA A 43 4.08 -7.81 -5.64
N PHE A 44 3.88 -7.45 -4.37
CA PHE A 44 2.78 -6.56 -3.98
C PHE A 44 2.94 -5.14 -4.56
N ALA A 45 4.15 -4.57 -4.51
CA ALA A 45 4.42 -3.24 -5.08
C ALA A 45 4.27 -3.20 -6.61
N ALA A 46 4.45 -4.33 -7.30
CA ALA A 46 4.30 -4.45 -8.75
C ALA A 46 2.86 -4.23 -9.26
N ASN A 47 1.86 -4.18 -8.37
CA ASN A 47 0.49 -3.80 -8.73
C ASN A 47 0.34 -2.32 -9.06
N PHE A 48 1.32 -1.48 -8.70
CA PHE A 48 1.23 -0.03 -8.83
C PHE A 48 2.30 0.49 -9.78
N SER A 49 1.91 1.38 -10.67
CA SER A 49 2.85 2.07 -11.58
C SER A 49 3.78 3.03 -10.82
N ARG A 50 3.32 3.59 -9.69
CA ARG A 50 4.10 4.52 -8.88
C ARG A 50 3.77 4.40 -7.38
N VAL A 51 4.66 3.72 -6.67
CA VAL A 51 4.71 3.72 -5.19
C VAL A 51 5.50 4.93 -4.72
N LEU A 52 4.88 5.77 -3.88
CA LEU A 52 5.53 6.91 -3.24
C LEU A 52 6.29 6.47 -1.98
N GLU A 53 5.70 5.55 -1.22
CA GLU A 53 6.25 5.03 0.03
C GLU A 53 5.53 3.72 0.36
N MET A 54 6.26 2.72 0.82
CA MET A 54 5.68 1.49 1.38
C MET A 54 6.29 1.21 2.74
N ARG A 55 5.42 1.06 3.74
CA ARG A 55 5.81 0.78 5.12
C ARG A 55 5.33 -0.60 5.51
N ALA A 56 6.28 -1.51 5.62
CA ALA A 56 6.05 -2.81 6.23
C ALA A 56 5.67 -2.63 7.69
N THR A 57 4.76 -3.48 8.15
CA THR A 57 4.31 -3.55 9.55
C THR A 57 4.81 -4.84 10.18
N ASP A 58 4.68 -4.94 11.50
CA ASP A 58 4.84 -6.20 12.21
C ASP A 58 3.58 -7.06 12.01
N PHE A 59 3.52 -7.76 10.88
CA PHE A 59 2.38 -8.59 10.47
C PHE A 59 2.15 -9.80 11.39
N ASN A 60 3.10 -10.15 12.26
CA ASN A 60 2.89 -11.18 13.29
C ASN A 60 2.08 -10.65 14.48
N HIS A 61 2.00 -9.31 14.64
CA HIS A 61 1.23 -8.65 15.69
C HIS A 61 -0.04 -7.95 15.20
N TYR A 62 -0.05 -7.49 13.94
CA TYR A 62 -1.16 -6.77 13.35
C TYR A 62 -1.66 -7.48 12.09
N PRO A 63 -2.97 -7.50 11.82
CA PRO A 63 -3.51 -8.14 10.63
C PRO A 63 -3.22 -7.36 9.33
N VAL A 64 -2.37 -6.34 9.35
CA VAL A 64 -1.96 -5.59 8.17
C VAL A 64 -0.49 -5.89 7.92
N PHE A 65 -0.08 -6.11 6.66
CA PHE A 65 1.34 -6.31 6.32
C PHE A 65 2.01 -5.07 5.71
N ALA A 66 1.25 -4.14 5.12
CA ALA A 66 1.80 -2.91 4.58
C ALA A 66 0.80 -1.74 4.57
N PHE A 67 1.34 -0.54 4.82
CA PHE A 67 0.72 0.72 4.41
C PHE A 67 1.47 1.26 3.20
N THR A 68 0.76 1.45 2.08
CA THR A 68 1.38 1.84 0.81
C THR A 68 0.75 3.11 0.30
N PHE A 69 1.58 4.12 0.08
CA PHE A 69 1.20 5.37 -0.55
C PHE A 69 1.52 5.29 -2.03
N VAL A 70 0.54 5.52 -2.87
CA VAL A 70 0.66 5.43 -4.32
C VAL A 70 0.18 6.70 -4.99
N GLU A 71 0.67 6.95 -6.19
CA GLU A 71 0.22 8.02 -7.06
C GLU A 71 -0.29 7.39 -8.36
N VAL A 72 -1.54 7.68 -8.72
CA VAL A 72 -2.17 7.23 -9.97
C VAL A 72 -2.65 8.44 -10.78
N PRO A 73 -2.88 8.30 -12.10
CA PRO A 73 -3.56 9.32 -12.87
C PRO A 73 -4.95 9.60 -12.29
N ALA A 74 -5.35 10.87 -12.18
CA ALA A 74 -6.64 11.22 -11.58
C ALA A 74 -7.85 10.75 -12.41
N ASP A 75 -7.64 10.44 -13.69
CA ASP A 75 -8.63 9.96 -14.64
C ASP A 75 -8.60 8.43 -14.84
N ASP A 76 -7.66 7.73 -14.18
CA ASP A 76 -7.52 6.27 -14.26
C ASP A 76 -7.24 5.66 -12.88
N LEU A 77 -8.26 5.05 -12.29
CA LEU A 77 -8.19 4.38 -10.99
C LEU A 77 -8.09 2.85 -11.13
N SER A 78 -7.86 2.33 -12.34
CA SER A 78 -7.89 0.89 -12.62
C SER A 78 -6.94 0.08 -11.74
N GLU A 79 -5.75 0.61 -11.44
CA GLU A 79 -4.79 -0.02 -10.52
C GLU A 79 -5.34 -0.13 -9.08
N LEU A 80 -6.06 0.90 -8.62
CA LEU A 80 -6.67 0.90 -7.28
C LEU A 80 -7.85 -0.07 -7.22
N ASP A 81 -8.70 -0.08 -8.26
CA ASP A 81 -9.82 -1.01 -8.35
C ASP A 81 -9.35 -2.46 -8.43
N ALA A 82 -8.26 -2.72 -9.15
CA ALA A 82 -7.66 -4.05 -9.26
C ALA A 82 -7.14 -4.55 -7.90
N VAL A 83 -6.42 -3.72 -7.13
CA VAL A 83 -5.88 -4.14 -5.83
C VAL A 83 -6.97 -4.28 -4.76
N LEU A 84 -8.05 -3.50 -4.84
CA LEU A 84 -9.19 -3.61 -3.91
C LEU A 84 -9.88 -4.98 -3.99
N GLY A 85 -9.88 -5.61 -5.17
CA GLY A 85 -10.43 -6.95 -5.39
C GLY A 85 -9.40 -8.07 -5.35
N ALA A 86 -8.12 -7.77 -5.13
CA ALA A 86 -7.04 -8.73 -5.21
C ALA A 86 -7.01 -9.68 -4.00
N ASP A 87 -6.66 -10.93 -4.26
CA ASP A 87 -6.34 -11.88 -3.20
C ASP A 87 -4.92 -11.59 -2.68
N LEU A 88 -4.85 -10.90 -1.55
CA LEU A 88 -3.57 -10.52 -0.95
C LEU A 88 -2.82 -11.70 -0.32
N THR A 89 -3.46 -12.88 -0.16
CA THR A 89 -2.78 -14.07 0.37
C THR A 89 -1.70 -14.60 -0.56
N SER A 90 -1.78 -14.29 -1.86
CA SER A 90 -0.76 -14.69 -2.85
C SER A 90 0.62 -14.09 -2.56
N TYR A 91 0.69 -13.01 -1.78
CA TYR A 91 1.94 -12.35 -1.39
C TYR A 91 2.51 -12.89 -0.07
N VAL A 92 1.83 -13.82 0.60
CA VAL A 92 2.16 -14.27 1.94
C VAL A 92 2.61 -15.73 1.89
N THR A 93 3.78 -16.01 2.45
CA THR A 93 4.23 -17.39 2.68
C THR A 93 3.99 -17.76 4.15
N VAL A 94 3.33 -18.88 4.37
CA VAL A 94 3.04 -19.42 5.71
C VAL A 94 3.94 -20.64 5.92
N ARG A 95 4.52 -20.79 7.11
CA ARG A 95 5.30 -21.99 7.46
C ARG A 95 4.36 -23.20 7.49
N GLU A 96 4.76 -24.29 6.85
CA GLU A 96 4.11 -25.58 7.08
C GLU A 96 4.47 -26.09 8.48
N ALA A 97 3.48 -26.66 9.17
CA ALA A 97 3.60 -27.19 10.53
C ALA A 97 4.36 -28.52 10.59
#